data_AF-A0A7J9RRC0-F1
#
_entry.id   AF-A0A7J9RRC0-F1
#
_cell.length_a   1.000
_cell.length_b   1.000
_cell.length_c   1.000
_cell.angle_alpha   90.00
_cell.angle_beta   90.00
_cell.angle_gamma   90.00
#
_symmetry.space_group_name_H-M   'P 1'
#
loop_
_entity.id
_entity.type
_entity.pdbx_description
1 polymer ?
#
loop_
_entity_poly.entity_id
_entity_poly.type
_entity_poly.pdbx_seq_one_letter_code
_entity_poly.pdbx_strand_id
1 'polypeptide(L)'
;MIDGDTVVLRDGERVRLIGIDAPEKGQPDSEAATRRLKDLIEGRYVTLEKDVEDKDRFGRLLRYIYVNDTFVNLEVVREGYASVFIIYPNIRYSSEFEDAMQKEI
;
A
#
# COMPACT_ATOMS: atom_id res chain seq x y z
N MET A 1 -5.02 11.20 -0.88
CA MET A 1 -4.60 10.05 -1.71
C MET A 1 -4.04 10.56 -3.01
N ILE A 2 -3.02 9.89 -3.56
CA ILE A 2 -2.50 10.16 -4.91
C ILE A 2 -3.06 9.13 -5.89
N ASP A 3 -2.90 7.85 -5.56
CA ASP A 3 -3.35 6.68 -6.33
C ASP A 3 -3.66 5.51 -5.35
N GLY A 4 -3.79 4.28 -5.86
CA GLY A 4 -4.13 3.08 -5.08
C GLY A 4 -3.02 2.52 -4.20
N ASP A 5 -1.82 3.11 -4.18
CA ASP A 5 -0.71 2.65 -3.35
C ASP A 5 0.17 3.77 -2.76
N THR A 6 -0.21 5.04 -2.99
CA THR A 6 0.50 6.21 -2.52
C THR A 6 -0.43 7.18 -1.80
N VAL A 7 -0.09 7.51 -0.55
CA VAL A 7 -0.83 8.45 0.30
C VAL A 7 0.00 9.70 0.63
N VAL A 8 -0.69 10.77 1.04
CA VAL A 8 -0.05 11.99 1.55
C VAL A 8 -0.57 12.22 2.97
N LEU A 9 0.37 12.36 3.91
CA LEU A 9 0.07 12.64 5.31
C LEU A 9 -0.24 14.13 5.50
N ARG A 10 -0.74 14.49 6.69
CA ARG A 10 -1.11 15.88 7.00
C ARG A 10 0.08 16.84 7.00
N ASP A 11 1.28 16.34 7.27
CA ASP A 11 2.54 17.09 7.24
C ASP A 11 3.14 17.22 5.82
N GLY A 12 2.49 16.64 4.82
CA GLY A 12 2.92 16.69 3.42
C GLY A 12 3.87 15.56 3.01
N GLU A 13 4.29 14.68 3.93
CA GLU A 13 5.09 13.51 3.57
C GLU A 13 4.28 12.55 2.68
N ARG A 14 4.95 12.03 1.65
CA ARG A 14 4.38 11.05 0.72
C ARG A 14 4.80 9.67 1.18
N VAL A 15 3.85 8.74 1.24
CA VAL A 15 4.09 7.36 1.65
C VAL A 15 3.72 6.43 0.49
N ARG A 16 4.66 5.59 0.06
CA ARG A 16 4.43 4.48 -0.87
C ARG A 16 4.28 3.18 -0.06
N LEU A 17 3.17 2.49 -0.28
CA LEU A 17 2.87 1.24 0.40
C LEU A 17 3.85 0.15 -0.07
N ILE A 18 4.59 -0.47 0.85
CA ILE A 18 5.51 -1.58 0.51
C ILE A 18 4.72 -2.84 0.16
N GLY A 19 5.21 -3.61 -0.81
CA GLY A 19 4.72 -4.95 -1.13
C GLY A 19 3.60 -5.01 -2.17
N ILE A 20 3.14 -3.85 -2.65
CA ILE A 20 2.00 -3.76 -3.56
C ILE A 20 2.27 -2.80 -4.71
N ASP A 21 1.54 -2.93 -5.81
CA ASP A 21 1.47 -1.97 -6.92
C ASP A 21 0.04 -1.87 -7.42
N ALA A 22 -0.52 -0.65 -7.41
CA ALA A 22 -1.88 -0.40 -7.85
C ALA A 22 -1.90 0.20 -9.28
N PRO A 23 -3.01 0.08 -10.02
CA PRO A 23 -3.12 0.68 -11.34
C PRO A 23 -2.87 2.19 -11.30
N GLU A 24 -1.98 2.65 -12.17
CA GLU A 24 -1.61 4.07 -12.28
C GLU A 24 -2.77 4.91 -12.80
N LYS A 25 -2.76 6.22 -12.52
CA LYS A 25 -3.84 7.12 -12.93
C LYS A 25 -4.11 7.03 -14.44
N GLY A 26 -5.37 6.73 -14.79
CA GLY A 26 -5.82 6.59 -16.19
C GLY A 26 -5.75 5.17 -16.72
N GLN A 27 -5.19 4.22 -15.96
CA GLN A 27 -5.37 2.79 -16.21
C GLN A 27 -6.76 2.33 -15.74
N PRO A 28 -7.30 1.22 -16.29
CA PRO A 28 -8.47 0.56 -15.75
C PRO A 28 -8.37 0.36 -14.24
N ASP A 29 -9.48 0.53 -13.53
CA ASP A 29 -9.62 0.30 -12.09
C ASP A 29 -8.79 1.20 -11.16
N SER A 30 -7.96 2.12 -11.70
CA SER A 30 -7.16 3.06 -10.89
C SER A 30 -7.99 3.93 -9.94
N GLU A 31 -9.16 4.39 -10.38
CA GLU A 31 -10.09 5.15 -9.52
C GLU A 31 -10.70 4.30 -8.41
N ALA A 32 -10.99 3.02 -8.70
CA ALA A 32 -11.55 2.10 -7.73
C ALA A 32 -10.51 1.76 -6.65
N ALA A 33 -9.26 1.48 -7.06
CA ALA A 33 -8.15 1.23 -6.14
C ALA A 33 -7.87 2.46 -5.24
N THR A 34 -7.81 3.66 -5.84
CA THR A 34 -7.62 4.91 -5.10
C THR A 34 -8.74 5.14 -4.08
N ARG A 35 -10.00 4.88 -4.47
CA ARG A 35 -11.16 5.00 -3.58
C ARG A 35 -11.10 3.99 -2.45
N ARG A 36 -10.73 2.74 -2.73
CA ARG A 36 -10.64 1.73 -1.68
C ARG A 36 -9.59 2.08 -0.63
N LEU A 37 -8.39 2.47 -1.07
CA LEU A 37 -7.34 2.91 -0.17
C LEU A 37 -7.80 4.11 0.67
N LYS A 38 -8.53 5.04 0.04
CA LYS A 38 -9.16 6.18 0.72
C LYS A 38 -10.12 5.72 1.81
N ASP A 39 -11.02 4.78 1.54
CA ASP A 39 -12.01 4.28 2.50
C ASP A 39 -11.36 3.57 3.70
N LEU A 40 -10.20 2.92 3.49
CA LEU A 40 -9.43 2.29 4.56
C LEU A 40 -8.77 3.29 5.51
N ILE A 41 -8.30 4.43 5.01
CA ILE A 41 -7.38 5.32 5.74
C ILE A 41 -8.03 6.67 6.13
N GLU A 42 -8.88 7.25 5.27
CA GLU A 42 -9.34 8.63 5.44
C GLU A 42 -10.12 8.82 6.75
N GLY A 43 -9.77 9.88 7.48
CA GLY A 43 -10.38 10.20 8.78
C GLY A 43 -9.90 9.33 9.94
N ARG A 44 -8.94 8.42 9.73
CA ARG A 44 -8.43 7.50 10.75
C ARG A 44 -6.99 7.80 11.14
N TYR A 45 -6.62 7.38 12.35
CA TYR A 45 -5.21 7.32 12.74
C TYR A 45 -4.58 6.09 12.12
N VAL A 46 -3.38 6.27 11.56
CA VAL A 46 -2.59 5.21 10.95
C VAL A 46 -1.32 4.98 11.75
N THR A 47 -0.91 3.73 11.84
CA THR A 47 0.45 3.35 12.25
C THR A 47 1.27 3.11 11.00
N LEU A 48 2.44 3.73 10.96
CA LEU A 48 3.39 3.59 9.86
C LEU A 48 4.58 2.76 10.32
N GLU A 49 4.74 1.59 9.72
CA GLU A 49 5.86 0.69 10.01
C GLU A 49 6.86 0.74 8.85
N LYS A 50 8.12 1.03 9.18
CA LYS A 50 9.24 1.01 8.24
C LYS A 50 9.82 -0.40 8.17
N ASP A 51 10.34 -0.78 7.00
CA ASP A 51 11.21 -1.93 6.88
C ASP A 51 12.70 -1.52 6.85
N VAL A 52 13.49 -2.03 5.91
CA VAL A 52 14.93 -1.80 5.83
C VAL A 52 15.22 -0.39 5.32
N GLU A 53 14.63 -0.02 4.19
CA GLU A 53 14.78 1.31 3.58
C GLU A 53 13.72 2.28 4.09
N ASP A 54 14.14 3.54 4.28
CA ASP A 54 13.24 4.58 4.77
C ASP A 54 12.48 5.29 3.66
N LYS A 55 13.20 5.64 2.58
CA LYS A 55 12.68 6.41 1.45
C LYS A 55 13.14 5.78 0.15
N ASP A 56 12.32 5.90 -0.89
CA ASP A 56 12.73 5.58 -2.25
C ASP A 56 13.52 6.72 -2.91
N ARG A 57 13.96 6.51 -4.15
CA ARG A 57 14.70 7.51 -4.94
C ARG A 57 13.91 8.81 -5.22
N PHE A 58 12.60 8.80 -5.04
CA PHE A 58 11.71 9.95 -5.22
C PHE A 58 11.43 10.68 -3.88
N GLY A 59 12.04 10.22 -2.78
CA GLY A 59 11.87 10.80 -1.46
C GLY A 59 10.57 10.39 -0.76
N ARG A 60 9.82 9.42 -1.29
CA ARG A 60 8.61 8.88 -0.64
C ARG A 60 9.02 7.95 0.49
N LEU A 61 8.40 8.08 1.65
CA LEU A 61 8.52 7.11 2.73
C LEU A 61 8.02 5.74 2.27
N LEU A 62 8.79 4.70 2.52
CA LEU A 62 8.40 3.31 2.29
C LEU A 62 7.79 2.77 3.58
N ARG A 63 6.48 2.44 3.58
CA ARG A 63 5.80 1.98 4.79
C ARG A 63 4.81 0.84 4.56
N TYR A 64 4.67 0.01 5.59
CA TYR A 64 3.47 -0.75 5.87
C TYR A 64 2.52 0.12 6.69
N ILE A 65 1.23 0.12 6.34
CA ILE A 65 0.21 0.93 7.00
C ILE A 65 -0.76 0.03 7.75
N TYR A 66 -1.00 0.37 9.01
CA TYR A 66 -2.04 -0.25 9.83
C TYR A 66 -3.08 0.78 10.25
N VAL A 67 -4.34 0.34 10.25
CA VAL A 67 -5.48 1.07 10.81
C VAL A 67 -6.13 0.14 11.83
N ASN A 68 -5.94 0.42 13.12
CA ASN A 68 -6.21 -0.55 14.19
C ASN A 68 -5.47 -1.87 13.87
N ASP A 69 -6.19 -3.00 13.79
CA ASP A 69 -5.63 -4.31 13.47
C ASP A 69 -5.62 -4.63 11.96
N THR A 70 -6.09 -3.71 11.10
CA THR A 70 -6.13 -3.92 9.65
C THR A 70 -4.78 -3.58 9.02
N PHE A 71 -4.11 -4.58 8.44
CA PHE A 71 -2.94 -4.38 7.60
C PHE A 71 -3.36 -3.91 6.20
N VAL A 72 -3.34 -2.59 5.98
CA VAL A 72 -3.92 -1.96 4.79
C VAL A 72 -3.29 -2.45 3.48
N ASN A 73 -1.97 -2.59 3.44
CA ASN A 73 -1.27 -3.04 2.24
C ASN A 73 -1.76 -4.43 1.79
N LEU A 74 -1.93 -5.35 2.74
CA LEU A 74 -2.38 -6.70 2.42
C LEU A 74 -3.87 -6.73 2.08
N GLU A 75 -4.68 -5.90 2.74
CA GLU A 75 -6.12 -5.81 2.48
C GLU A 75 -6.43 -5.39 1.04
N VAL A 76 -5.73 -4.37 0.52
CA VAL A 76 -5.95 -3.91 -0.87
C VAL A 76 -5.54 -4.96 -1.91
N VAL A 77 -4.58 -5.84 -1.60
CA VAL A 77 -4.23 -6.99 -2.46
C VAL A 77 -5.32 -8.05 -2.40
N ARG A 78 -5.78 -8.41 -1.20
CA ARG A 78 -6.82 -9.43 -0.99
C ARG A 78 -8.15 -9.08 -1.65
N GLU A 79 -8.42 -7.79 -1.81
CA GLU A 79 -9.63 -7.29 -2.45
C GLU A 79 -9.46 -7.02 -3.96
N GLY A 80 -8.28 -7.31 -4.53
CA GLY A 80 -8.02 -7.19 -5.96
C GLY A 80 -7.77 -5.76 -6.45
N TYR A 81 -7.48 -4.81 -5.56
CA TYR A 81 -7.21 -3.41 -5.92
C TYR A 81 -5.73 -3.12 -6.19
N ALA A 82 -4.83 -4.04 -5.84
CA ALA A 82 -3.40 -3.95 -6.12
C ALA A 82 -2.81 -5.34 -6.36
N SER A 83 -1.75 -5.41 -7.15
CA SER A 83 -0.93 -6.62 -7.34
C SER A 83 0.22 -6.64 -6.34
N VAL A 84 0.79 -7.80 -6.06
CA VAL A 84 2.01 -7.91 -5.22
C VAL A 84 3.21 -7.39 -5.98
N PHE A 85 3.98 -6.53 -5.33
CA PHE A 85 5.21 -5.96 -5.87
C PHE A 85 6.26 -5.81 -4.77
N ILE A 86 7.26 -6.68 -4.80
CA ILE A 86 8.31 -6.76 -3.78
C ILE A 86 9.47 -5.82 -4.14
N ILE A 87 9.77 -4.89 -3.23
CA ILE A 87 10.88 -3.94 -3.36
C ILE A 87 11.99 -4.37 -2.40
N TYR A 88 13.06 -4.99 -2.91
CA TYR A 88 14.22 -5.32 -2.08
C TYR A 88 14.90 -4.06 -1.56
N PRO A 89 15.40 -4.06 -0.31
CA PRO A 89 15.41 -5.16 0.68
C PRO A 89 14.17 -5.23 1.60
N ASN A 90 13.06 -4.56 1.27
CA ASN A 90 11.84 -4.47 2.09
C ASN A 90 10.91 -5.67 1.90
N ILE A 91 11.28 -6.80 2.49
CA ILE A 91 10.64 -8.11 2.26
C ILE A 91 9.99 -8.72 3.50
N ARG A 92 9.83 -7.96 4.60
CA ARG A 92 9.33 -8.46 5.89
C ARG A 92 8.04 -9.29 5.80
N TYR A 93 7.10 -8.86 4.97
CA TYR A 93 5.79 -9.51 4.79
C TYR A 93 5.62 -10.18 3.42
N SER A 94 6.73 -10.53 2.75
CA SER A 94 6.70 -11.09 1.39
C SER A 94 5.86 -12.37 1.29
N SER A 95 5.98 -13.28 2.26
CA SER A 95 5.19 -14.51 2.30
C SER A 95 3.69 -14.25 2.44
N GLU A 96 3.28 -13.29 3.26
CA GLU A 96 1.87 -12.93 3.42
C GLU A 96 1.25 -12.36 2.14
N PHE A 97 2.03 -11.56 1.40
CA PHE A 97 1.62 -11.05 0.10
C PHE A 97 1.50 -12.17 -0.94
N GLU A 98 2.47 -13.08 -1.01
CA GLU A 98 2.42 -14.24 -1.89
C GLU A 98 1.21 -15.15 -1.59
N ASP A 99 0.94 -15.40 -0.32
CA ASP A 99 -0.23 -16.18 0.13
C ASP A 99 -1.56 -15.50 -0.24
N ALA A 100 -1.61 -14.16 -0.25
CA ALA A 100 -2.82 -13.43 -0.64
C ALA A 100 -3.12 -13.59 -2.13
N MET A 101 -2.11 -13.71 -3.00
CA MET A 101 -2.32 -13.98 -4.43
C MET A 101 -2.83 -15.40 -4.73
N GLN A 102 -2.42 -16.39 -3.94
CA GLN A 102 -2.74 -17.80 -4.22
C GLN A 102 -4.17 -18.20 -3.87
N LYS A 103 -4.91 -17.37 -3.11
CA LYS A 103 -6.27 -17.68 -2.65
C LYS A 103 -7.39 -17.40 -3.68
N GLU A 104 -7.06 -16.98 -4.90
CA GLU A 104 -8.03 -16.72 -5.98
C GLU A 104 -8.24 -17.90 -6.96
N ILE A 105 -8.17 -19.16 -6.50
CA ILE A 105 -8.48 -20.35 -7.32
C ILE A 105 -9.66 -21.14 -6.75
#